data_AF-A0AAJ6KWJ6-F1
#
_entry.id   AF-A0AAJ6KWJ6-F1
#
_cell.length_a   1.000
_cell.length_b   1.000
_cell.length_c   1.000
_cell.angle_alpha   90.00
_cell.angle_beta   90.00
_cell.angle_gamma   90.00
#
_symmetry.space_group_name_H-M   'P 1'
#
loop_
_entity.id
_entity.type
_entity.pdbx_description
1 polymer ?
#
loop_
_entity_poly.entity_id
_entity_poly.type
_entity_poly.pdbx_seq_one_letter_code
_entity_poly.pdbx_strand_id
1 'polypeptide(L)'
;MSTIEEQIAILTAPSAPAIEVVTMPRVLAEQSLAALEESGASASSILELRGILAEPALQLWAIHSPGPGEEYPCMDREDAERRAKEIRDCGEQMKAERIARGESVEMWSDWITNVVPSPWEPAEHFEIMAQEWMDDADNLRQHAIKLTAERDELLADLQKAASTLRRYEQAHRAKGTADSMTKAEVNAALALRFEATIAKSTT
;
A
#
# COMPACT_ATOMS: atom_id res chain seq x y z
N MET A 1 9.47 37.34 -32.41
CA MET A 1 10.37 36.47 -31.63
C MET A 1 9.75 36.40 -30.24
N SER A 2 8.58 35.77 -30.12
CA SER A 2 8.26 34.34 -29.98
C SER A 2 8.46 33.86 -28.54
N THR A 3 7.38 33.96 -27.77
CA THR A 3 7.19 33.51 -26.38
C THR A 3 7.65 32.08 -26.10
N ILE A 4 7.78 31.25 -27.14
CA ILE A 4 8.32 29.89 -27.06
C ILE A 4 9.83 29.90 -26.79
N GLU A 5 10.58 30.84 -27.36
CA GLU A 5 12.03 30.93 -27.15
C GLU A 5 12.35 31.35 -25.71
N GLU A 6 11.53 32.22 -25.11
CA GLU A 6 11.62 32.57 -23.68
C GLU A 6 11.25 31.39 -22.77
N GLN A 7 10.22 30.61 -23.13
CA GLN A 7 9.85 29.41 -22.37
C GLN A 7 10.93 28.32 -22.44
N ILE A 8 11.54 28.11 -23.62
CA ILE A 8 12.68 27.19 -23.76
C ILE A 8 13.86 27.73 -22.94
N ALA A 9 14.18 29.02 -23.02
CA ALA A 9 15.28 29.60 -22.26
C ALA A 9 15.13 29.44 -20.74
N ILE A 10 13.91 29.55 -20.20
CA ILE A 10 13.63 29.32 -18.78
C ILE A 10 13.80 27.84 -18.41
N LEU A 11 13.30 26.92 -19.25
CA LEU A 11 13.40 25.48 -19.00
C LEU A 11 14.81 24.91 -19.19
N THR A 12 15.63 25.55 -20.03
CA THR A 12 17.03 25.16 -20.27
C THR A 12 18.04 25.97 -19.48
N ALA A 13 17.58 26.93 -18.67
CA ALA A 13 18.46 27.70 -17.80
C ALA A 13 19.16 26.75 -16.81
N PRO A 14 20.48 26.85 -16.63
CA PRO A 14 21.17 26.07 -15.61
C PRO A 14 20.55 26.39 -14.25
N SER A 15 20.22 25.34 -13.50
CA SER A 15 19.70 25.49 -12.15
C SER A 15 20.65 26.37 -11.34
N ALA A 16 20.10 27.26 -10.50
CA ALA A 16 20.92 28.11 -9.65
C ALA A 16 21.94 27.24 -8.89
N PRO A 17 23.19 27.71 -8.70
CA PRO A 17 24.19 26.96 -7.97
C PRO A 17 23.61 26.55 -6.62
N ALA A 18 23.72 25.26 -6.30
CA ALA A 18 23.21 24.73 -5.04
C ALA A 18 23.78 25.59 -3.90
N ILE A 19 22.91 26.20 -3.10
CA ILE A 19 23.31 26.89 -1.89
C ILE A 19 24.08 25.86 -1.06
N GLU A 20 25.30 26.17 -0.66
CA GLU A 20 26.10 25.30 0.18
C GLU A 20 25.42 25.22 1.55
N VAL A 21 24.65 24.15 1.76
CA VAL A 21 23.96 23.91 3.02
C VAL A 21 24.96 23.28 3.98
N VAL A 22 25.48 24.06 4.92
CA VAL A 22 26.28 23.55 6.02
C VAL A 22 25.33 23.00 7.08
N THR A 23 25.30 21.68 7.24
CA THR A 23 24.49 21.00 8.25
C THR A 23 25.24 20.92 9.58
N MET A 24 24.63 21.41 10.65
CA MET A 24 25.14 21.22 12.02
C MET A 24 24.28 20.19 12.76
N PRO A 25 24.87 19.14 13.35
CA PRO A 25 24.16 18.21 14.22
C PRO A 25 23.45 18.94 15.36
N ARG A 26 22.19 18.60 15.61
CA ARG A 26 21.37 19.24 16.65
C ARG A 26 22.01 19.20 18.04
N VAL A 27 22.67 18.09 18.38
CA VAL A 27 23.41 17.96 19.64
C VAL A 27 24.52 19.01 19.77
N LEU A 28 25.26 19.27 18.69
CA LEU A 28 26.28 20.31 18.69
C LEU A 28 25.67 21.72 18.74
N ALA A 29 24.50 21.91 18.11
CA ALA A 29 23.75 23.15 18.20
C ALA A 29 23.24 23.43 19.62
N GLU A 30 22.74 22.42 20.31
CA GLU A 30 22.28 22.48 21.71
C GLU A 30 23.45 22.73 22.67
N GLN A 31 24.59 22.06 22.46
CA GLN A 31 25.82 22.32 23.21
C GLN A 31 26.36 23.73 22.98
N SER A 32 26.29 24.22 21.73
CA SER A 32 26.70 25.58 21.38
C SER A 32 25.78 26.62 22.01
N LEU A 33 24.46 26.36 22.05
CA LEU A 33 23.50 27.21 22.74
C LEU A 33 23.81 27.26 24.25
N ALA A 34 24.06 26.12 24.89
CA ALA A 34 24.44 26.07 26.31
C ALA A 34 25.72 26.89 26.59
N ALA A 35 26.75 26.74 25.75
CA ALA A 35 27.97 27.52 25.87
C ALA A 35 27.77 29.03 25.62
N LEU A 36 26.88 29.42 24.71
CA LEU A 36 26.53 30.82 24.45
C LEU A 36 25.75 31.45 25.61
N GLU A 37 24.88 30.68 26.25
CA GLU A 37 24.14 31.10 27.44
C GLU A 37 25.07 31.27 28.66
N GLU A 38 26.04 30.37 28.83
CA GLU A 38 27.04 30.46 29.90
C GLU A 38 28.07 31.59 29.70
N SER A 39 28.44 31.87 28.45
CA SER A 39 29.43 32.91 28.11
C SER A 39 28.84 34.33 28.06
N GLY A 40 27.53 34.48 28.19
CA GLY A 40 26.85 35.79 28.18
C GLY A 40 26.77 36.41 26.78
N ALA A 41 26.63 35.58 25.74
CA ALA A 41 26.49 36.03 24.37
C ALA A 41 25.24 36.91 24.13
N SER A 42 25.16 37.56 22.97
CA SER A 42 24.06 38.48 22.67
C SER A 42 22.69 37.78 22.74
N ALA A 43 21.71 38.44 23.35
CA ALA A 43 20.35 37.92 23.48
C ALA A 43 19.69 37.61 22.12
N SER A 44 20.08 38.32 21.06
CA SER A 44 19.61 38.08 19.69
C SER A 44 20.06 36.72 19.17
N SER A 45 21.34 36.38 19.33
CA SER A 45 21.90 35.10 18.86
C SER A 45 21.34 33.90 19.63
N ILE A 46 21.09 34.08 20.93
CA ILE A 46 20.45 33.07 21.78
C ILE A 46 18.99 32.86 21.36
N LEU A 47 18.24 33.93 21.08
CA LEU A 47 16.85 33.86 20.62
C LEU A 47 16.72 33.22 19.24
N GLU A 48 17.64 33.53 18.31
CA GLU A 48 17.67 32.91 16.98
C GLU A 48 17.93 31.40 17.06
N LEU A 49 18.98 30.97 17.78
CA LEU A 49 19.28 29.54 17.98
C LEU A 49 18.17 28.82 18.74
N ARG A 50 17.57 29.45 19.76
CA ARG A 50 16.38 28.89 20.45
C ARG A 50 15.19 28.76 19.53
N GLY A 51 14.95 29.72 18.63
CA GLY A 51 13.88 29.65 17.64
C GLY A 51 14.09 28.48 16.66
N ILE A 52 15.32 28.31 16.18
CA ILE A 52 15.69 27.19 15.28
C ILE A 52 15.59 25.84 16.00
N LEU A 53 16.02 25.76 17.27
CA LEU A 53 15.92 24.55 18.07
C LEU A 53 14.52 24.28 18.64
N ALA A 54 13.64 25.28 18.66
CA ALA A 54 12.25 25.13 19.07
C ALA A 54 11.42 24.37 18.04
N GLU A 55 11.88 24.28 16.77
CA GLU A 55 11.29 23.35 15.82
C GLU A 55 11.45 21.92 16.37
N PRO A 56 10.35 21.18 16.56
CA PRO A 56 10.42 19.80 17.02
C PRO A 56 11.31 19.04 16.06
N ALA A 57 12.26 18.26 16.58
CA ALA A 57 12.97 17.32 15.74
C ALA A 57 11.91 16.47 15.03
N LEU A 58 11.93 16.43 13.70
CA LEU A 58 11.12 15.51 12.91
C LEU A 58 11.53 14.09 13.34
N GLN A 59 10.86 13.59 14.37
CA GLN A 59 11.13 12.27 14.90
C GLN A 59 10.42 11.31 13.95
N LEU A 60 11.22 10.57 13.18
CA LEU A 60 10.76 9.47 12.36
C LEU A 60 10.38 8.29 13.25
N TRP A 61 9.47 7.45 12.79
CA TRP A 61 8.89 6.37 13.58
C TRP A 61 9.02 5.03 12.86
N ALA A 62 9.16 3.96 13.63
CA ALA A 62 9.22 2.61 13.12
C ALA A 62 8.38 1.68 13.99
N ILE A 63 7.96 0.55 13.42
CA ILE A 63 7.43 -0.57 14.18
C ILE A 63 8.56 -1.59 14.39
N HIS A 64 8.68 -2.10 15.60
CA HIS A 64 9.61 -3.15 15.96
C HIS A 64 8.81 -4.40 16.37
N SER A 65 9.00 -5.51 15.67
CA SER A 65 8.45 -6.79 16.09
C SER A 65 9.57 -7.65 16.71
N PRO A 66 9.55 -7.88 18.05
CA PRO A 66 10.58 -8.66 18.73
C PRO A 66 10.55 -10.16 18.38
N GLY A 67 9.59 -10.62 17.57
CA GLY A 67 9.54 -12.00 17.08
C GLY A 67 10.68 -12.30 16.10
N PRO A 68 10.62 -11.79 14.85
CA PRO A 68 11.73 -11.91 13.90
C PRO A 68 12.86 -10.91 14.16
N GLY A 69 12.68 -9.94 15.08
CA GLY A 69 13.64 -8.86 15.30
C GLY A 69 13.63 -7.80 14.19
N GLU A 70 12.54 -7.77 13.41
CA GLU A 70 12.42 -6.88 12.25
C GLU A 70 11.87 -5.52 12.68
N GLU A 71 12.47 -4.50 12.10
CA GLU A 71 12.09 -3.10 12.25
C GLU A 71 11.60 -2.61 10.89
N TYR A 72 10.49 -1.87 10.87
CA TYR A 72 9.92 -1.32 9.64
C TYR A 72 9.68 0.19 9.77
N PRO A 73 10.19 1.01 8.83
CA PRO A 73 9.96 2.44 8.85
C PRO A 73 8.49 2.80 8.57
N CYS A 74 8.04 3.91 9.15
CA CYS A 74 6.67 4.41 9.04
C CYS A 74 6.69 5.93 8.79
N MET A 75 5.67 6.43 8.08
CA MET A 75 5.60 7.85 7.70
C MET A 75 5.61 8.79 8.91
N ASP A 76 4.85 8.42 9.92
CA ASP A 76 4.68 9.17 11.16
C ASP A 76 4.26 8.23 12.29
N ARG A 77 4.09 8.79 13.48
CA ARG A 77 3.71 8.03 14.67
C ARG A 77 2.33 7.39 14.55
N GLU A 78 1.37 8.11 13.95
CA GLU A 78 -0.01 7.61 13.83
C GLU A 78 -0.06 6.43 12.86
N ASP A 79 0.69 6.50 11.77
CA ASP A 79 0.92 5.39 10.83
C ASP A 79 1.56 4.20 11.54
N ALA A 80 2.61 4.41 12.33
CA ALA A 80 3.25 3.34 13.10
C ALA A 80 2.29 2.67 14.10
N GLU A 81 1.50 3.46 14.83
CA GLU A 81 0.50 2.96 15.77
C GLU A 81 -0.63 2.19 15.06
N ARG A 82 -1.08 2.68 13.90
CA ARG A 82 -2.08 2.02 13.06
C ARG A 82 -1.56 0.68 12.54
N ARG A 83 -0.39 0.65 11.88
CA ARG A 83 0.21 -0.57 11.34
C ARG A 83 0.49 -1.59 12.44
N ALA A 84 1.00 -1.15 13.59
CA ALA A 84 1.23 -2.02 14.74
C ALA A 84 -0.08 -2.68 15.22
N LYS A 85 -1.19 -1.93 15.23
CA LYS A 85 -2.52 -2.45 15.56
C LYS A 85 -3.01 -3.46 14.53
N GLU A 86 -2.92 -3.15 13.24
CA GLU A 86 -3.34 -4.04 12.14
C GLU A 86 -2.64 -5.41 12.23
N ILE A 87 -1.35 -5.43 12.55
CA ILE A 87 -0.58 -6.67 12.73
C ILE A 87 -1.13 -7.48 13.92
N ARG A 88 -1.43 -6.84 15.04
CA ARG A 88 -2.01 -7.53 16.21
C ARG A 88 -3.39 -8.08 15.92
N ASP A 89 -4.24 -7.28 15.29
CA ASP A 89 -5.61 -7.67 14.92
C ASP A 89 -5.59 -8.86 13.94
N CYS A 90 -4.64 -8.88 13.00
CA CYS A 90 -4.41 -10.02 12.11
C CYS A 90 -4.02 -11.29 12.89
N GLY A 91 -3.09 -11.18 13.84
CA GLY A 91 -2.70 -12.30 14.70
C GLY A 91 -3.87 -12.88 15.50
N GLU A 92 -4.72 -12.02 16.08
CA GLU A 92 -5.93 -12.44 16.79
C GLU A 92 -6.95 -13.11 15.87
N GLN A 93 -7.15 -12.57 14.67
CA GLN A 93 -8.03 -13.19 13.67
C GLN A 93 -7.54 -14.59 13.30
N MET A 94 -6.24 -14.75 13.03
CA MET A 94 -5.67 -16.06 12.69
C MET A 94 -5.80 -17.07 13.84
N LYS A 95 -5.58 -16.62 15.09
CA LYS A 95 -5.79 -17.43 16.29
C LYS A 95 -7.24 -17.88 16.40
N ALA A 96 -8.20 -16.98 16.20
CA ALA A 96 -9.62 -17.29 16.22
C ALA A 96 -10.02 -18.29 15.12
N GLU A 97 -9.47 -18.15 13.90
CA GLU A 97 -9.71 -19.10 12.80
C GLU A 97 -9.20 -20.50 13.13
N ARG A 98 -8.01 -20.62 13.74
CA ARG A 98 -7.48 -21.92 14.16
C ARG A 98 -8.35 -22.60 15.22
N ILE A 99 -8.78 -21.84 16.23
CA ILE A 99 -9.71 -22.34 17.25
C ILE A 99 -11.02 -22.82 16.59
N ALA A 100 -11.55 -22.05 15.63
CA ALA A 100 -12.77 -22.43 14.91
C ALA A 100 -12.60 -23.71 14.07
N ARG A 101 -11.39 -23.98 13.55
CA ARG A 101 -11.05 -25.22 12.86
C ARG A 101 -10.77 -26.40 13.81
N GLY A 102 -10.80 -26.18 15.13
CA GLY A 102 -10.49 -27.18 16.14
C GLY A 102 -8.99 -27.48 16.28
N GLU A 103 -8.14 -26.58 15.79
CA GLU A 103 -6.68 -26.70 15.89
C GLU A 103 -6.18 -26.21 17.26
N SER A 104 -5.09 -26.80 17.74
CA SER A 104 -4.45 -26.36 18.98
C SER A 104 -3.74 -25.02 18.80
N VAL A 105 -3.97 -24.09 19.73
CA VAL A 105 -3.29 -22.80 19.87
C VAL A 105 -2.36 -22.76 21.08
N GLU A 106 -2.03 -23.92 21.66
CA GLU A 106 -1.27 -24.02 22.92
C GLU A 106 0.16 -23.44 22.81
N MET A 107 0.74 -23.48 21.60
CA MET A 107 2.05 -22.88 21.28
C MET A 107 1.92 -21.54 20.55
N TRP A 108 0.73 -20.93 20.53
CA TRP A 108 0.53 -19.63 19.88
C TRP A 108 1.25 -18.55 20.69
N SER A 109 2.22 -17.90 20.06
CA SER A 109 2.88 -16.73 20.63
C SER A 109 2.12 -15.48 20.22
N ASP A 110 1.78 -14.62 21.18
CA ASP A 110 1.13 -13.35 20.87
C ASP A 110 2.07 -12.46 20.04
N TRP A 111 1.52 -11.83 19.01
CA TRP A 111 2.30 -10.99 18.11
C TRP A 111 2.53 -9.65 18.77
N ILE A 112 3.75 -9.45 19.26
CA ILE A 112 4.16 -8.19 19.86
C ILE A 112 4.65 -7.27 18.74
N THR A 113 4.14 -6.03 18.74
CA THR A 113 4.58 -4.95 17.84
C THR A 113 4.68 -3.67 18.65
N ASN A 114 5.89 -3.15 18.74
CA ASN A 114 6.20 -1.93 19.49
C ASN A 114 6.39 -0.77 18.53
N VAL A 115 5.88 0.42 18.88
CA VAL A 115 6.17 1.65 18.15
C VAL A 115 7.41 2.28 18.78
N VAL A 116 8.44 2.46 17.98
CA VAL A 116 9.75 2.98 18.41
C VAL A 116 10.15 4.18 17.54
N PRO A 117 10.98 5.09 18.05
CA PRO A 117 11.68 6.03 17.18
C PRO A 117 12.47 5.28 16.11
N SER A 118 12.52 5.83 14.89
CA SER A 118 13.31 5.25 13.80
C SER A 118 14.77 5.09 14.24
N PRO A 119 15.35 3.88 14.10
CA PRO A 119 16.77 3.64 14.39
C PRO A 119 17.68 4.11 13.25
N TRP A 120 17.12 4.38 12.06
CA TRP A 120 17.85 4.81 10.88
C TRP A 120 17.95 6.32 10.75
N GLU A 121 19.00 6.77 10.04
CA GLU A 121 19.12 8.14 9.58
C GLU A 121 17.99 8.48 8.58
N PRO A 122 17.54 9.75 8.48
CA PRO A 122 16.40 10.11 7.64
C PRO A 122 16.51 9.66 6.18
N ALA A 123 17.71 9.75 5.59
CA ALA A 123 17.92 9.31 4.21
C ALA A 123 17.71 7.79 4.05
N GLU A 124 18.30 7.00 4.95
CA GLU A 124 18.17 5.54 4.95
C GLU A 124 16.72 5.12 5.21
N HIS A 125 16.03 5.79 6.16
CA HIS A 125 14.63 5.54 6.47
C HIS A 125 13.74 5.67 5.22
N PHE A 126 13.86 6.78 4.48
CA PHE A 126 13.04 7.01 3.30
C PHE A 126 13.46 6.13 2.11
N GLU A 127 14.73 5.74 2.01
CA GLU A 127 15.19 4.79 1.00
C GLU A 127 14.56 3.41 1.22
N ILE A 128 14.55 2.91 2.45
CA ILE A 128 13.88 1.64 2.80
C ILE A 128 12.39 1.72 2.48
N MET A 129 11.70 2.79 2.88
CA MET A 129 10.27 2.97 2.58
C MET A 129 9.99 3.01 1.07
N ALA A 130 10.81 3.74 0.32
CA ALA A 130 10.63 3.83 -1.12
C ALA A 130 10.78 2.47 -1.78
N GLN A 131 11.76 1.67 -1.35
CA GLN A 131 11.98 0.31 -1.85
C GLN A 131 10.79 -0.59 -1.52
N GLU A 132 10.32 -0.60 -0.27
CA GLU A 132 9.13 -1.37 0.14
C GLU A 132 7.90 -1.01 -0.69
N TRP A 133 7.65 0.29 -0.90
CA TRP A 133 6.51 0.74 -1.71
C TRP A 133 6.64 0.38 -3.18
N MET A 134 7.86 0.39 -3.72
CA MET A 134 8.12 -0.06 -5.09
C MET A 134 7.85 -1.55 -5.25
N ASP A 135 8.29 -2.36 -4.29
CA ASP A 135 8.08 -3.81 -4.28
C ASP A 135 6.59 -4.14 -4.10
N ASP A 136 5.90 -3.48 -3.19
CA ASP A 136 4.45 -3.61 -3.01
C ASP A 136 3.68 -3.20 -4.27
N ALA A 137 4.06 -2.09 -4.90
CA ALA A 137 3.44 -1.65 -6.14
C ALA A 137 3.66 -2.65 -7.28
N ASP A 138 4.84 -3.28 -7.37
CA ASP A 138 5.09 -4.31 -8.37
C ASP A 138 4.30 -5.59 -8.06
N ASN A 139 4.25 -6.03 -6.81
CA ASN A 139 3.45 -7.16 -6.38
C ASN A 139 1.95 -6.96 -6.71
N LEU A 140 1.41 -5.78 -6.40
CA LEU A 140 0.04 -5.41 -6.74
C LEU A 140 -0.19 -5.40 -8.25
N ARG A 141 0.76 -4.88 -9.03
CA ARG A 141 0.70 -4.90 -10.50
C ARG A 141 0.68 -6.32 -11.04
N GLN A 142 1.57 -7.19 -10.56
CA GLN A 142 1.63 -8.59 -10.98
C GLN A 142 0.34 -9.33 -10.64
N HIS A 143 -0.20 -9.14 -9.43
CA HIS A 143 -1.48 -9.71 -9.03
C HIS A 143 -2.65 -9.18 -9.86
N ALA A 144 -2.69 -7.88 -10.16
CA ALA A 144 -3.71 -7.30 -11.03
C ALA A 144 -3.65 -7.90 -12.43
N ILE A 145 -2.45 -8.08 -13.00
CA ILE A 145 -2.26 -8.74 -14.30
C ILE A 145 -2.79 -10.17 -14.27
N LYS A 146 -2.41 -10.95 -13.24
CA LYS A 146 -2.86 -12.33 -13.08
C LYS A 146 -4.38 -12.43 -12.98
N LEU A 147 -5.00 -11.65 -12.10
CA LEU A 147 -6.45 -11.64 -11.92
C LEU A 147 -7.20 -11.18 -13.17
N THR A 148 -6.64 -10.24 -13.92
CA THR A 148 -7.18 -9.78 -15.21
C THR A 148 -7.17 -10.92 -16.22
N ALA A 149 -6.06 -11.66 -16.32
CA ALA A 149 -5.95 -12.81 -17.22
C ALA A 149 -6.91 -13.94 -16.83
N GLU A 150 -6.98 -14.31 -15.55
CA GLU A 150 -7.91 -15.33 -15.05
C GLU A 150 -9.37 -14.94 -15.27
N ARG A 151 -9.71 -13.66 -15.08
CA ARG A 151 -11.03 -13.13 -15.41
C ARG A 151 -11.34 -13.29 -16.90
N ASP A 152 -10.40 -12.97 -17.78
CA ASP A 152 -10.62 -13.05 -19.23
C ASP A 152 -10.82 -14.49 -19.70
N GLU A 153 -10.04 -15.42 -19.16
CA GLU A 153 -10.23 -16.86 -19.40
C GLU A 153 -11.62 -17.33 -18.93
N LEU A 154 -12.02 -16.95 -17.71
CA LEU A 154 -13.34 -17.31 -17.17
C LEU A 154 -14.49 -16.70 -17.98
N LEU A 155 -14.34 -15.47 -18.48
CA LEU A 155 -15.34 -14.84 -19.34
C LEU A 155 -15.46 -15.56 -20.69
N ALA A 156 -14.35 -15.96 -21.30
CA ALA A 156 -14.36 -16.74 -22.54
C ALA A 156 -15.06 -18.09 -22.35
N ASP A 157 -14.79 -18.78 -21.23
CA ASP A 157 -15.45 -20.03 -20.88
C ASP A 157 -16.95 -19.85 -20.63
N LEU A 158 -17.35 -18.79 -19.93
CA LEU A 158 -18.77 -18.46 -19.73
C LEU A 158 -19.49 -18.16 -21.04
N GLN A 159 -18.86 -17.43 -21.97
CA GLN A 159 -19.41 -17.18 -23.31
C GLN A 159 -19.62 -18.48 -24.09
N LYS A 160 -18.63 -19.39 -24.04
CA LYS A 160 -18.73 -20.71 -24.66
C LYS A 160 -19.82 -21.58 -24.03
N ALA A 161 -19.96 -21.54 -22.71
CA ALA A 161 -21.01 -22.25 -21.99
C ALA A 161 -22.40 -21.72 -22.35
N ALA A 162 -22.60 -20.40 -22.34
CA ALA A 162 -23.85 -19.75 -22.72
C ALA A 162 -24.27 -20.10 -24.15
N SER A 163 -23.36 -19.96 -25.12
CA SER A 163 -23.63 -20.32 -26.52
C SER A 163 -23.95 -21.81 -26.71
N THR A 164 -23.32 -22.69 -25.93
CA THR A 164 -23.61 -24.13 -25.95
C THR A 164 -24.99 -24.44 -25.39
N LEU A 165 -25.37 -23.80 -24.28
CA LEU A 165 -26.71 -23.93 -23.71
C LEU A 165 -27.79 -23.45 -24.68
N ARG A 166 -27.58 -22.33 -25.39
CA ARG A 166 -28.49 -21.84 -26.45
C ARG A 166 -28.65 -22.84 -27.60
N ARG A 167 -27.57 -23.49 -28.02
CA ARG A 167 -27.65 -24.56 -29.03
C ARG A 167 -28.46 -25.75 -28.54
N TYR A 168 -28.25 -26.19 -27.29
CA TYR A 168 -29.02 -27.30 -26.72
C TYR A 168 -30.48 -26.93 -26.48
N GLU A 169 -30.79 -25.71 -26.05
CA GLU A 169 -32.15 -25.19 -25.98
C GLU A 169 -32.86 -25.35 -27.33
N GLN A 170 -32.28 -24.85 -28.42
CA GLN A 170 -32.86 -24.96 -29.76
C GLN A 170 -33.05 -26.42 -30.20
N ALA A 171 -32.02 -27.26 -30.00
CA ALA A 171 -32.08 -28.68 -30.33
C ALA A 171 -33.17 -29.41 -29.53
N HIS A 172 -33.38 -29.04 -28.27
CA HIS A 172 -34.43 -29.59 -27.44
C HIS A 172 -35.83 -29.11 -27.84
N ARG A 173 -35.99 -27.82 -28.18
CA ARG A 173 -37.27 -27.33 -28.72
C ARG A 173 -37.66 -28.01 -30.02
N ALA A 174 -36.69 -28.26 -30.90
CA ALA A 174 -36.93 -28.93 -32.18
C ALA A 174 -37.48 -30.37 -32.03
N LYS A 175 -37.20 -31.06 -30.92
CA LYS A 175 -37.73 -32.42 -30.66
C LYS A 175 -39.21 -32.42 -30.30
N GLY A 176 -39.76 -31.32 -29.79
CA GLY A 176 -41.20 -31.14 -29.54
C GLY A 176 -41.84 -32.05 -28.47
N THR A 177 -41.08 -32.89 -27.77
CA THR A 177 -41.61 -33.74 -26.68
C THR A 177 -41.68 -32.96 -25.37
N ALA A 178 -42.61 -33.32 -24.49
CA ALA A 178 -42.78 -32.65 -23.19
C ALA A 178 -41.49 -32.63 -22.35
N ASP A 179 -40.79 -33.78 -22.25
CA ASP A 179 -39.50 -33.87 -21.55
C ASP A 179 -38.41 -32.99 -22.20
N SER A 180 -38.39 -32.93 -23.53
CA SER A 180 -37.43 -32.10 -24.24
C SER A 180 -37.71 -30.61 -24.05
N MET A 181 -38.99 -30.20 -24.01
CA MET A 181 -39.36 -28.80 -23.72
C MET A 181 -38.93 -28.38 -22.31
N THR A 182 -39.10 -29.24 -21.30
CA THR A 182 -38.58 -28.98 -19.94
C THR A 182 -37.07 -28.75 -19.94
N LYS A 183 -36.32 -29.58 -20.68
CA LYS A 183 -34.85 -29.42 -20.83
C LYS A 183 -34.47 -28.14 -21.56
N ALA A 184 -35.26 -27.74 -22.56
CA ALA A 184 -35.03 -26.48 -23.28
C ALA A 184 -35.17 -25.28 -22.35
N GLU A 185 -36.19 -25.25 -21.48
CA GLU A 185 -36.41 -24.16 -20.54
C GLU A 185 -35.30 -24.06 -19.48
N VAL A 186 -34.82 -25.19 -18.97
CA VAL A 186 -33.66 -25.19 -18.04
C VAL A 186 -32.41 -24.63 -18.73
N ASN A 187 -32.13 -25.04 -19.96
CA ASN A 187 -30.99 -24.52 -20.71
C ASN A 187 -31.13 -23.03 -21.02
N ALA A 188 -32.33 -22.57 -21.35
CA ALA A 188 -32.62 -21.16 -21.60
C ALA A 188 -32.39 -20.31 -20.34
N ALA A 189 -32.87 -20.77 -19.18
CA ALA A 189 -32.69 -20.09 -17.91
C ALA A 189 -31.22 -20.01 -17.49
N LEU A 190 -30.46 -21.10 -17.65
CA LEU A 190 -29.02 -21.12 -17.36
C LEU A 190 -28.23 -20.21 -18.31
N ALA A 191 -28.54 -20.24 -19.61
CA ALA A 191 -27.89 -19.38 -20.60
C ALA A 191 -28.11 -17.90 -20.27
N LEU A 192 -29.35 -17.52 -19.93
CA LEU A 192 -29.70 -16.15 -19.56
C LEU A 192 -28.94 -15.66 -18.32
N ARG A 193 -28.74 -16.54 -17.32
CA ARG A 193 -27.91 -16.20 -16.14
C ARG A 193 -26.46 -15.95 -16.52
N PHE A 194 -25.87 -16.77 -17.39
CA PHE A 194 -24.49 -16.57 -17.84
C PHE A 194 -24.35 -15.31 -18.68
N GLU A 195 -25.27 -15.05 -19.60
CA GLU A 195 -25.32 -13.83 -20.41
C GLU A 195 -25.42 -12.56 -19.54
N ALA A 196 -26.25 -12.58 -18.50
CA ALA A 196 -26.35 -11.47 -17.55
C ALA A 196 -25.04 -11.25 -16.77
N THR A 197 -24.38 -12.32 -16.33
CA THR A 197 -23.07 -12.23 -15.66
C THR A 197 -22.00 -11.68 -16.60
N ILE A 198 -21.96 -12.12 -17.85
CA ILE A 198 -21.03 -11.61 -18.87
C ILE A 198 -21.26 -10.12 -19.08
N ALA A 199 -22.51 -9.69 -19.27
CA ALA A 199 -22.85 -8.29 -19.49
C ALA A 199 -22.36 -7.39 -18.33
N LYS A 200 -22.55 -7.83 -17.09
CA LYS A 200 -22.07 -7.10 -15.90
C LYS A 200 -20.54 -6.95 -15.87
N SER A 201 -19.80 -7.91 -16.41
CA SER A 201 -18.34 -7.93 -16.39
C SER A 201 -17.69 -7.18 -17.56
N THR A 202 -18.46 -6.75 -18.55
CA THR A 202 -17.98 -6.04 -19.75
C THR A 202 -18.50 -4.60 -19.85
N THR A 203 -19.22 -4.10 -18.84
CA THR A 203 -19.75 -2.73 -18.77
C THR A 203 -18.93 -1.92 -17.77
#